data_AF-A0A2P5ANG0-F1
#
_entry.id   AF-A0A2P5ANG0-F1
#
_cell.length_a   1.000
_cell.length_b   1.000
_cell.length_c   1.000
_cell.angle_alpha   90.00
_cell.angle_beta   90.00
_cell.angle_gamma   90.00
#
_symmetry.space_group_name_H-M   'P 1'
#
loop_
_entity.id
_entity.type
_entity.pdbx_description
1 polymer ?
#
loop_
_entity_poly.entity_id
_entity_poly.type
_entity_poly.pdbx_seq_one_letter_code
_entity_poly.pdbx_strand_id
1 'polypeptide(L)'
;MSQRVTQHKEVKPPDHQLLRSQGGAVKVSDVTYRGFSGTSLTEEAIRLDCCKLGCSGIVMEKVKLTPASTLGRKVTSYCKNAHGKASSTTPNVPCLSES
;
A
#
# COMPACT_ATOMS: atom_id res chain seq x y z
N MET A 1 26.74 32.88 6.51
CA MET A 1 25.51 32.13 6.14
C MET A 1 25.95 30.92 5.32
N SER A 2 25.98 29.72 5.90
CA SER A 2 26.37 28.50 5.19
C SER A 2 25.12 27.69 4.90
N GLN A 3 24.71 27.61 3.64
CA GLN A 3 23.64 26.73 3.20
C GLN A 3 24.27 25.41 2.74
N ARG A 4 23.96 24.31 3.42
CA ARG A 4 24.28 22.96 2.92
C ARG A 4 23.22 22.56 1.91
N VAL A 5 23.60 22.33 0.67
CA VAL A 5 22.77 21.65 -0.33
C VAL A 5 23.06 20.15 -0.20
N THR A 6 22.14 19.39 0.39
CA THR A 6 22.18 17.92 0.27
C THR A 6 21.60 17.53 -1.08
N GLN A 7 22.44 17.05 -1.99
CA GLN A 7 21.99 16.45 -3.24
C GLN A 7 21.29 15.12 -2.94
N HIS A 8 20.02 15.01 -3.30
CA HIS A 8 19.33 13.72 -3.35
C HIS A 8 19.82 12.98 -4.59
N LYS A 9 20.70 12.00 -4.41
CA LYS A 9 21.05 11.06 -5.47
C LYS A 9 19.86 10.13 -5.65
N GLU A 10 19.18 10.21 -6.78
CA GLU A 10 18.21 9.20 -7.18
C GLU A 10 18.96 7.89 -7.42
N VAL A 11 18.93 7.00 -6.44
CA VAL A 11 19.39 5.63 -6.63
C VAL A 11 18.28 4.92 -7.40
N LYS A 12 18.42 4.84 -8.73
CA LYS A 12 17.59 3.98 -9.57
C LYS A 12 17.67 2.56 -8.96
N PRO A 13 16.56 1.99 -8.43
CA PRO A 13 16.57 0.62 -7.94
C PRO A 13 17.02 -0.30 -9.08
N PRO A 14 17.77 -1.37 -8.81
CA PRO A 14 18.08 -2.36 -9.84
C PRO A 14 16.77 -2.79 -10.49
N ASP A 15 16.75 -2.77 -11.82
CA ASP A 15 15.60 -3.18 -12.61
C ASP A 15 15.29 -4.64 -12.23
N HIS A 16 14.31 -4.87 -11.36
CA HIS A 16 13.79 -6.20 -11.02
C HIS A 16 13.02 -6.73 -12.22
N GLN A 17 13.75 -7.07 -13.28
CA GLN A 17 13.19 -7.73 -14.43
C GLN A 17 12.84 -9.17 -14.04
N LEU A 18 11.55 -9.35 -13.75
CA LEU A 18 10.77 -10.56 -13.93
C LEU A 18 11.30 -11.80 -13.18
N LEU A 19 10.90 -11.94 -11.92
CA LEU A 19 10.47 -13.27 -11.48
C LEU A 19 9.25 -13.65 -12.33
N ARG A 20 9.47 -14.20 -13.52
CA ARG A 20 8.53 -15.18 -14.06
C ARG A 20 8.57 -16.28 -13.03
N SER A 21 7.55 -16.35 -12.19
CA SER A 21 7.35 -17.37 -11.18
C SER A 21 7.40 -18.75 -11.85
N GLN A 22 8.60 -19.32 -11.99
CA GLN A 22 8.86 -20.71 -12.33
C GLN A 22 8.75 -21.56 -11.05
N GLY A 23 7.74 -21.24 -10.24
CA GLY A 23 7.45 -21.75 -8.91
C GLY A 23 6.06 -21.25 -8.56
N GLY A 24 5.18 -22.15 -8.10
CA GLY A 24 3.75 -21.92 -7.96
C GLY A 24 3.40 -20.61 -7.25
N ALA A 25 2.35 -19.94 -7.71
CA ALA A 25 1.85 -18.75 -7.05
C ALA A 25 1.26 -19.11 -5.68
N VAL A 26 1.57 -18.31 -4.66
CA VAL A 26 1.06 -18.49 -3.29
C VAL A 26 -0.31 -17.84 -3.18
N LYS A 27 -1.30 -18.57 -2.67
CA LYS A 27 -2.62 -18.03 -2.34
C LYS A 27 -2.54 -17.34 -0.97
N VAL A 28 -2.91 -16.05 -0.94
CA VAL A 28 -3.06 -15.29 0.30
C VAL A 28 -4.55 -15.18 0.61
N SER A 29 -4.95 -15.59 1.82
CA SER A 29 -6.31 -15.42 2.32
C SER A 29 -6.36 -15.07 3.80
N ASP A 30 -7.49 -14.51 4.23
CA ASP A 30 -7.86 -14.35 5.64
C ASP A 30 -6.88 -13.48 6.45
N VAL A 31 -6.39 -12.42 5.80
CA VAL A 31 -5.45 -11.47 6.39
C VAL A 31 -6.21 -10.32 7.04
N THR A 32 -5.89 -10.02 8.30
CA THR A 32 -6.48 -8.88 9.03
C THR A 32 -5.42 -7.81 9.33
N TYR A 33 -5.67 -6.60 8.85
CA TYR A 33 -4.95 -5.37 9.18
C TYR A 33 -5.81 -4.56 10.15
N ARG A 34 -5.37 -4.39 11.41
CA ARG A 34 -6.22 -3.78 12.43
C ARG A 34 -5.49 -2.82 13.36
N GLY A 35 -6.10 -1.66 13.60
CA GLY A 35 -5.85 -0.82 14.78
C GLY A 35 -4.53 -0.06 14.78
N PHE A 36 -3.96 0.25 13.60
CA PHE A 36 -2.72 1.02 13.53
C PHE A 36 -2.93 2.40 12.89
N SER A 37 -2.04 3.32 13.25
CA SER A 37 -2.00 4.68 12.72
C SER A 37 -0.57 5.10 12.41
N GLY A 38 -0.39 6.00 11.45
CA GLY A 38 0.94 6.47 11.08
C GLY A 38 0.94 7.44 9.90
N THR A 39 2.12 7.69 9.34
CA THR A 39 2.29 8.61 8.21
C THR A 39 2.99 7.96 7.03
N SER A 40 2.62 8.36 5.81
CA SER A 40 3.30 7.98 4.57
C SER A 40 4.08 9.14 3.97
N LEU A 41 5.31 8.88 3.51
CA LEU A 41 6.10 9.83 2.72
C LEU A 41 5.61 9.91 1.27
N THR A 42 5.00 8.84 0.77
CA THR A 42 4.46 8.70 -0.59
C THR A 42 2.94 8.87 -0.60
N GLU A 43 2.39 9.21 -1.76
CA GLU A 43 0.94 9.31 -1.95
C GLU A 43 0.25 7.95 -1.79
N GLU A 44 0.75 6.90 -2.45
CA GLU A 44 0.22 5.54 -2.27
C GLU A 44 0.68 4.99 -0.90
N ALA A 45 -0.21 5.06 0.10
CA ALA A 45 0.05 4.58 1.45
C ALA A 45 -0.42 3.14 1.67
N ILE A 46 -1.33 2.64 0.83
CA ILE A 46 -1.86 1.28 0.87
C ILE A 46 -1.74 0.69 -0.54
N ARG A 47 -1.03 -0.43 -0.68
CA ARG A 47 -0.90 -1.16 -1.95
C ARG A 47 -1.25 -2.64 -1.76
N LEU A 48 -2.35 -3.08 -2.35
CA LEU A 48 -2.78 -4.49 -2.39
C LEU A 48 -2.67 -5.01 -3.83
N ASP A 49 -1.48 -5.43 -4.24
CA ASP A 49 -1.17 -5.83 -5.62
C ASP A 49 -1.09 -7.36 -5.75
N CYS A 50 -2.24 -8.02 -5.91
CA CYS A 50 -2.32 -9.47 -5.96
C CYS A 50 -2.19 -10.01 -7.40
N CYS A 51 -1.60 -11.19 -7.55
CA CYS A 51 -1.49 -11.88 -8.84
C CYS A 51 -2.86 -12.40 -9.31
N LYS A 52 -2.89 -13.15 -10.42
CA LYS A 52 -4.15 -13.70 -10.98
C LYS A 52 -4.91 -14.62 -10.02
N LEU A 53 -4.23 -15.30 -9.09
CA LEU A 53 -4.89 -16.12 -8.07
C LEU A 53 -5.71 -15.29 -7.07
N GLY A 54 -5.42 -13.99 -6.98
CA GLY A 54 -6.09 -13.03 -6.10
C GLY A 54 -5.82 -13.24 -4.61
N CYS A 55 -6.09 -12.20 -3.83
CA CYS A 55 -6.14 -12.25 -2.37
C CYS A 55 -7.61 -12.17 -1.91
N SER A 56 -8.00 -12.98 -0.94
CA SER A 56 -9.40 -13.07 -0.49
C SER A 56 -9.51 -13.00 1.03
N GLY A 57 -10.66 -12.60 1.57
CA GLY A 57 -10.85 -12.51 3.02
C GLY A 57 -9.98 -11.46 3.69
N ILE A 58 -9.59 -10.39 2.97
CA ILE A 58 -8.85 -9.29 3.57
C ILE A 58 -9.81 -8.50 4.47
N VAL A 59 -9.41 -8.26 5.72
CA VAL A 59 -10.12 -7.37 6.64
C VAL A 59 -9.19 -6.20 6.98
N MET A 60 -9.64 -4.97 6.72
CA MET A 60 -8.90 -3.77 7.08
C MET A 60 -9.75 -2.88 7.98
N GLU A 61 -9.44 -2.83 9.26
CA GLU A 61 -10.27 -2.17 10.26
C GLU A 61 -9.47 -1.17 11.11
N LYS A 62 -10.00 0.05 11.28
CA LYS A 62 -9.41 1.07 12.15
C LYS A 62 -7.95 1.38 11.77
N VAL A 63 -7.69 1.49 10.48
CA VAL A 63 -6.37 1.84 9.93
C VAL A 63 -6.35 3.31 9.53
N LYS A 64 -5.42 4.10 10.07
CA LYS A 64 -5.33 5.54 9.78
C LYS A 64 -3.93 5.96 9.37
N LEU A 65 -3.73 6.12 8.07
CA LEU A 65 -2.52 6.67 7.48
C LEU A 65 -2.79 8.10 7.00
N THR A 66 -1.86 9.00 7.30
CA THR A 66 -1.90 10.40 6.85
C THR A 66 -0.62 10.75 6.10
N PRO A 67 -0.58 11.81 5.28
CA PRO A 67 0.69 12.28 4.71
C PRO A 67 1.66 12.68 5.84
N ALA A 68 2.94 12.39 5.65
CA ALA A 68 4.01 12.83 6.57
C ALA A 68 4.31 14.33 6.45
N SER A 69 3.92 14.96 5.34
CA SER A 69 4.08 16.39 5.09
C SER A 69 2.72 17.05 4.86
N THR A 70 2.53 18.25 5.42
CA THR A 70 1.28 19.02 5.40
C THR A 70 1.08 19.83 4.12
N LEU A 71 1.98 19.74 3.13
CA LEU A 71 1.95 20.44 1.84
C LEU A 71 0.83 19.93 0.89
N GLY A 72 -0.41 19.87 1.37
CA GLY A 72 -1.60 19.53 0.56
C GLY A 72 -1.63 18.11 -0.01
N ARG A 73 -0.65 17.26 0.34
CA ARG A 73 -0.60 15.87 -0.11
C ARG A 73 -1.70 15.07 0.55
N LYS A 74 -2.38 14.22 -0.23
CA LYS A 74 -3.30 13.21 0.29
C LYS A 74 -2.65 11.85 0.12
N VAL A 75 -2.94 10.95 1.04
CA VAL A 75 -2.60 9.54 0.84
C VAL A 75 -3.74 8.85 0.08
N THR A 76 -3.39 7.86 -0.73
CA THR A 76 -4.28 7.08 -1.58
C THR A 76 -4.06 5.59 -1.34
N SER A 77 -4.95 4.78 -1.88
CA SER A 77 -4.84 3.33 -1.89
C SER A 77 -4.86 2.81 -3.33
N TYR A 78 -4.19 1.68 -3.54
CA TYR A 78 -4.20 0.92 -4.78
C TYR A 78 -4.57 -0.54 -4.49
N CYS A 79 -5.36 -1.12 -5.39
CA CYS A 79 -5.71 -2.53 -5.33
C CYS A 79 -5.70 -3.19 -6.71
N LYS A 80 -5.34 -4.47 -6.72
CA LYS A 80 -5.47 -5.37 -7.87
C LYS A 80 -5.77 -6.79 -7.36
N ASN A 81 -6.86 -7.39 -7.85
CA ASN A 81 -7.31 -8.74 -7.48
C ASN A 81 -7.37 -8.98 -5.96
N ALA A 82 -7.76 -7.97 -5.19
CA ALA A 82 -7.85 -8.02 -3.74
C ALA A 82 -9.32 -7.91 -3.34
N HIS A 83 -9.77 -8.85 -2.51
CA HIS A 83 -11.17 -9.04 -2.15
C HIS A 83 -11.31 -9.08 -0.63
N GLY A 84 -12.29 -8.35 -0.09
CA GLY A 84 -12.50 -8.25 1.34
C GLY A 84 -13.28 -7.02 1.80
N LYS A 85 -13.10 -6.66 3.07
CA LYS A 85 -13.86 -5.62 3.78
C LYS A 85 -12.94 -4.59 4.41
N ALA A 86 -13.28 -3.32 4.24
CA ALA A 86 -12.67 -2.22 4.97
C ALA A 86 -13.70 -1.48 5.83
N SER A 87 -13.31 -1.16 7.07
CA SER A 87 -14.12 -0.37 8.00
C SER A 87 -13.27 0.64 8.76
N SER A 88 -13.71 1.90 8.79
CA SER A 88 -13.00 3.00 9.48
C SER A 88 -11.54 3.13 9.05
N THR A 89 -11.31 3.19 7.73
CA THR A 89 -9.97 3.24 7.15
C THR A 89 -9.69 4.56 6.43
N THR A 90 -8.50 5.12 6.63
CA THR A 90 -7.97 6.29 5.91
C THR A 90 -6.56 5.95 5.41
N PRO A 91 -6.25 6.09 4.10
CA PRO A 91 -7.15 6.48 3.02
C PRO A 91 -8.23 5.43 2.74
N ASN A 92 -9.32 5.82 2.08
CA ASN A 92 -10.37 4.88 1.66
C ASN A 92 -9.76 3.78 0.76
N VAL A 93 -10.23 2.54 0.88
CA VAL A 93 -9.79 1.37 0.11
C VAL A 93 -10.99 0.76 -0.65
N PRO A 94 -11.37 1.32 -1.81
CA PRO A 94 -12.65 1.00 -2.46
C PRO A 94 -12.80 -0.47 -2.90
N CYS A 95 -11.69 -1.15 -3.16
CA CYS A 95 -11.68 -2.57 -3.56
C CYS A 95 -12.09 -3.52 -2.43
N LEU A 96 -12.05 -3.06 -1.17
CA LEU A 96 -12.45 -3.84 0.00
C LEU A 96 -13.87 -3.47 0.43
N SER A 97 -14.83 -3.65 -0.48
CA SER A 97 -16.24 -3.29 -0.30
C SER A 97 -17.18 -4.50 -0.26
N GLU A 98 -16.66 -5.73 -0.27
CA GLU A 98 -17.47 -6.95 -0.24
C GLU A 98 -17.99 -7.20 1.17
N SER A 99 -19.24 -6.83 1.49
CA SER A 99 -19.88 -6.98 2.82
C SER A 99 -20.42 -8.37 3.13
#